data_AF-A0A5B0RQ51-F1
#
_entry.id   AF-A0A5B0RQ51-F1
#
_cell.length_a   1.000
_cell.length_b   1.000
_cell.length_c   1.000
_cell.angle_alpha   90.00
_cell.angle_beta   90.00
_cell.angle_gamma   90.00
#
_symmetry.space_group_name_H-M   'P 1'
#
loop_
_entity.id
_entity.type
_entity.pdbx_description
1 polymer ?
#
loop_
_entity_poly.entity_id
_entity_poly.type
_entity_poly.pdbx_seq_one_letter_code
_entity_poly.pdbx_strand_id
1 'polypeptide(L)'
;MNVYETNVGRVFKDWSFSNFPRYNGSVEVDVKRWLGTLSAVLDSRQAHPDIWHLVGFRLLEHKAFLDYEDAINSGNRPGNWKAFCDWLLELNPLCVSKDSILDDYDRLYQQPNETAQSFFQRFREWQHKAKNYGFHYEASSGFVTRLNRGLKEKVKGIVAVERRRGTPLSFDQIVVTALEEDQSYRLRTANSMSAGSRQNKRSSESPDASTSKRPAGSGTKDASTRACYNCGKDGHLSSKCPEPKTAKQLKYESKRAAGDSGKSLNA
;
A
#
# COMPACT_ATOMS: atom_id res chain seq x y z
N MET A 1 0.62 39.53 28.16
CA MET A 1 1.00 39.97 26.80
C MET A 1 1.68 38.79 26.14
N ASN A 2 1.13 38.25 25.06
CA ASN A 2 1.85 37.25 24.28
C ASN A 2 3.04 37.95 23.63
N VAL A 3 4.25 37.53 23.99
CA VAL A 3 5.48 38.06 23.39
C VAL A 3 5.69 37.31 22.09
N TYR A 4 5.24 37.90 20.98
CA TYR A 4 5.45 37.31 19.66
C TYR A 4 6.91 37.51 19.22
N GLU A 5 7.47 36.49 18.57
CA GLU A 5 8.77 36.57 17.91
C GLU A 5 8.62 37.28 16.56
N THR A 6 9.36 38.37 16.36
CA THR A 6 9.34 39.20 15.15
C THR A 6 10.60 39.04 14.30
N ASN A 7 11.61 38.34 14.83
CA ASN A 7 12.83 38.04 14.08
C ASN A 7 12.67 36.73 13.30
N VAL A 8 12.64 36.83 11.96
CA VAL A 8 12.57 35.68 11.06
C VAL A 8 13.67 34.64 11.34
N GLY A 9 14.90 35.07 11.63
CA GLY A 9 16.00 34.15 11.92
C GLY A 9 15.76 33.31 13.17
N ARG A 10 15.16 33.89 14.21
CA ARG A 10 14.79 33.17 15.44
C ARG A 10 13.64 32.19 15.22
N VAL A 11 12.68 32.52 14.35
CA VAL A 11 11.61 31.58 13.96
C VAL A 11 12.20 30.31 13.32
N PHE A 12 13.27 30.45 12.53
CA PHE A 12 13.99 29.34 11.92
C PHE A 12 14.94 28.59 12.85
N LYS A 13 15.13 29.06 14.09
CA LYS A 13 15.93 28.32 15.07
C LYS A 13 15.28 26.95 15.30
N ASP A 14 16.10 25.90 15.20
CA ASP A 14 15.68 24.50 15.36
C ASP A 14 14.58 24.07 14.37
N TRP A 15 14.57 24.65 13.15
CA TRP A 15 13.63 24.25 12.10
C TRP A 15 13.98 22.87 11.52
N SER A 16 13.05 21.92 11.60
CA SER A 16 13.22 20.59 11.00
C SER A 16 12.56 20.53 9.63
N PHE A 17 13.38 20.49 8.58
CA PHE A 17 12.92 20.30 7.20
C PHE A 17 12.40 18.88 6.91
N SER A 18 12.65 17.93 7.80
CA SER A 18 12.05 16.59 7.73
C SER A 18 10.56 16.61 8.06
N ASN A 19 10.13 17.53 8.93
CA ASN A 19 8.72 17.66 9.35
C ASN A 19 7.95 18.68 8.50
N PHE A 20 8.64 19.64 7.88
CA PHE A 20 8.04 20.62 6.98
C PHE A 20 8.93 20.84 5.74
N PRO A 21 8.55 20.31 4.57
CA PRO A 21 9.33 20.46 3.35
C PRO A 21 9.18 21.85 2.73
N ARG A 22 10.20 22.25 1.99
CA ARG A 22 10.19 23.44 1.14
C ARG A 22 9.23 23.25 -0.04
N TYR A 23 8.71 24.35 -0.58
CA TYR A 23 7.80 24.32 -1.72
C TYR A 23 8.56 24.62 -3.02
N ASN A 24 8.62 23.64 -3.91
CA ASN A 24 9.37 23.72 -5.17
C ASN A 24 8.55 24.26 -6.35
N GLY A 25 7.24 24.53 -6.16
CA GLY A 25 6.34 24.94 -7.24
C GLY A 25 5.69 23.77 -7.99
N SER A 26 5.80 22.54 -7.49
CA SER A 26 5.14 21.38 -8.08
C SER A 26 3.62 21.46 -7.96
N VAL A 27 2.93 21.18 -9.07
CA VAL A 27 1.46 21.04 -9.15
C VAL A 27 0.92 19.88 -8.33
N GLU A 28 1.76 18.89 -7.99
CA GLU A 28 1.38 17.74 -7.17
C GLU A 28 1.24 18.10 -5.68
N VAL A 29 1.86 19.20 -5.25
CA VAL A 29 1.82 19.65 -3.86
C VAL A 29 0.55 20.47 -3.65
N ASP A 30 -0.27 20.04 -2.70
CA ASP A 30 -1.43 20.80 -2.24
C ASP A 30 -0.98 22.08 -1.51
N VAL A 31 -0.92 23.19 -2.25
CA VAL A 31 -0.47 24.50 -1.77
C VAL A 31 -1.29 24.97 -0.57
N LYS A 32 -2.60 24.72 -0.57
CA LYS A 32 -3.48 25.11 0.54
C LYS A 32 -3.12 24.34 1.81
N ARG A 33 -2.85 23.04 1.70
CA ARG A 33 -2.35 22.22 2.81
C ARG A 33 -0.97 22.67 3.27
N TRP A 34 -0.07 23.00 2.34
CA TRP A 34 1.26 23.51 2.65
C TRP A 34 1.19 24.83 3.44
N LEU A 35 0.40 25.80 2.97
CA LEU A 35 0.16 27.08 3.65
C LEU A 35 -0.47 26.89 5.03
N GLY A 36 -1.45 25.99 5.17
CA GLY A 36 -2.09 25.70 6.46
C GLY A 36 -1.16 24.99 7.45
N THR A 37 -0.23 24.17 6.96
CA THR A 37 0.80 23.55 7.81
C THR A 37 1.83 24.60 8.23
N LEU A 38 2.22 25.49 7.32
CA LEU A 38 3.13 26.58 7.60
C LEU A 38 2.57 27.52 8.68
N SER A 39 1.31 27.93 8.56
CA SER A 39 0.67 28.78 9.57
C SER A 39 0.61 28.11 10.94
N ALA A 40 0.28 26.81 11.00
CA ALA A 40 0.27 26.05 12.26
C ALA A 40 1.66 25.96 12.91
N VAL A 41 2.72 25.75 12.11
CA VAL A 41 4.10 25.73 12.60
C VAL A 41 4.53 27.10 13.12
N LEU A 42 4.20 28.17 12.40
CA LEU A 42 4.52 29.54 12.80
C LEU A 42 3.79 29.96 14.08
N ASP A 43 2.52 29.58 14.20
CA ASP A 43 1.72 29.81 15.41
C ASP A 43 2.30 29.07 16.62
N SER A 44 2.69 27.79 16.46
CA SER A 44 3.34 27.00 17.51
C SER A 44 4.66 27.60 18.00
N ARG A 45 5.31 28.39 17.13
CA ARG A 45 6.56 29.10 17.38
C ARG A 45 6.35 30.54 17.88
N GLN A 46 5.09 30.95 18.08
CA GLN A 46 4.72 32.31 18.49
C GLN A 46 5.28 33.37 17.54
N ALA A 47 5.42 33.06 16.24
CA ALA A 47 5.86 34.03 15.25
C ALA A 47 4.78 35.08 15.02
N HIS A 48 5.15 36.35 14.96
CA HIS A 48 4.20 37.43 14.69
C HIS A 48 3.59 37.26 13.27
N PRO A 49 2.26 37.39 13.07
CA PRO A 49 1.62 37.22 11.76
C PRO A 49 2.23 38.07 10.64
N ASP A 50 2.70 39.27 10.97
CA ASP A 50 3.33 40.18 10.00
C ASP A 50 4.61 39.61 9.38
N ILE A 51 5.28 38.64 10.01
CA ILE A 51 6.51 38.05 9.45
C ILE A 51 6.28 36.71 8.77
N TRP A 52 5.05 36.18 8.78
CA TRP A 52 4.76 34.85 8.22
C TRP A 52 5.05 34.76 6.72
N HIS A 53 4.74 35.81 5.96
CA HIS A 53 5.03 35.87 4.52
C HIS A 53 6.53 35.91 4.23
N LEU A 54 7.32 36.57 5.09
CA LEU A 54 8.79 36.60 4.99
C LEU A 54 9.41 35.23 5.24
N VAL A 55 8.83 34.45 6.17
CA VAL A 55 9.20 33.04 6.38
C VAL A 55 8.80 32.20 5.17
N GLY A 56 7.59 32.40 4.64
CA GLY A 56 7.08 31.73 3.45
C GLY A 56 8.01 31.87 2.25
N PHE A 57 8.48 33.08 1.93
CA PHE A 57 9.43 33.31 0.83
C PHE A 57 10.73 32.52 0.96
N ARG A 58 11.25 32.35 2.19
CA ARG A 58 12.49 31.58 2.44
C ARG A 58 12.31 30.06 2.26
N LEU A 59 11.08 29.60 2.20
CA LEU A 59 10.72 28.19 2.02
C LEU A 59 10.36 27.86 0.58
N LEU A 60 10.40 28.84 -0.34
CA LEU A 60 10.25 28.63 -1.77
C LEU A 60 11.57 28.15 -2.37
N GLU A 61 11.48 27.22 -3.30
CA GLU A 61 12.62 26.71 -4.08
C GLU A 61 12.24 26.50 -5.54
N HIS A 62 13.26 26.32 -6.39
CA HIS A 62 13.10 25.96 -7.80
C HIS A 62 12.08 26.87 -8.51
N LYS A 63 11.06 26.29 -9.16
CA LYS A 63 10.05 27.04 -9.90
C LYS A 63 9.36 28.08 -9.02
N ALA A 64 8.97 27.74 -7.80
CA ALA A 64 8.29 28.68 -6.90
C ALA A 64 9.19 29.87 -6.50
N PHE A 65 10.51 29.66 -6.45
CA PHE A 65 11.44 30.76 -6.21
C PHE A 65 11.61 31.65 -7.44
N LEU A 66 11.65 31.08 -8.65
CA LEU A 66 11.65 31.85 -9.89
C LEU A 66 10.37 32.69 -10.03
N ASP A 67 9.20 32.11 -9.74
CA ASP A 67 7.93 32.83 -9.75
C ASP A 67 7.94 34.02 -8.74
N TYR A 68 8.66 33.86 -7.62
CA TYR A 68 8.87 34.93 -6.63
C TYR A 68 9.80 36.04 -7.16
N GLU A 69 10.90 35.69 -7.83
CA GLU A 69 11.78 36.66 -8.47
C GLU A 69 11.05 37.48 -9.53
N ASP A 70 10.21 36.84 -10.34
CA ASP A 70 9.37 37.51 -11.34
C ASP A 70 8.36 38.48 -10.69
N ALA A 71 7.78 38.09 -9.55
CA ALA A 71 6.89 38.96 -8.78
C ALA A 71 7.60 40.20 -8.22
N ILE A 72 8.85 40.07 -7.78
CA ILE A 72 9.69 41.21 -7.38
C ILE A 72 9.93 42.13 -8.58
N ASN A 73 10.39 41.56 -9.69
CA ASN A 73 10.74 42.33 -10.89
C ASN A 73 9.54 43.07 -11.49
N SER A 74 8.34 42.51 -11.33
CA SER A 74 7.09 43.10 -11.80
C SER A 74 6.45 44.08 -10.80
N GLY A 75 7.04 44.29 -9.62
CA GLY A 75 6.47 45.14 -8.58
C GLY A 75 5.22 44.57 -7.88
N ASN A 76 4.90 43.30 -8.11
CA ASN A 76 3.70 42.61 -7.61
C ASN A 76 4.01 41.71 -6.39
N ARG A 77 5.09 41.99 -5.67
CA ARG A 77 5.49 41.18 -4.51
C ARG A 77 4.41 41.25 -3.41
N PRO A 78 3.95 40.11 -2.89
CA PRO A 78 3.03 40.08 -1.75
C PRO A 78 3.61 40.73 -0.49
N GLY A 79 2.89 41.70 0.09
CA GLY A 79 3.36 42.50 1.24
C GLY A 79 2.87 42.03 2.62
N ASN A 80 2.01 41.02 2.68
CA ASN A 80 1.51 40.47 3.94
C ASN A 80 1.13 38.99 3.77
N TRP A 81 0.81 38.30 4.87
CA TRP A 81 0.48 36.87 4.84
C TRP A 81 -0.70 36.55 3.93
N LYS A 82 -1.77 37.35 3.96
CA LYS A 82 -2.95 37.14 3.12
C LYS A 82 -2.59 37.25 1.64
N ALA A 83 -1.92 38.33 1.23
CA ALA A 83 -1.49 38.53 -0.14
C ALA A 83 -0.55 37.41 -0.61
N PHE A 84 0.32 36.90 0.28
CA PHE A 84 1.21 35.79 -0.03
C PHE A 84 0.44 34.49 -0.29
N CYS A 85 -0.56 34.18 0.56
CA CYS A 85 -1.42 33.02 0.35
C CYS A 85 -2.19 33.11 -0.97
N ASP A 86 -2.82 34.26 -1.23
CA ASP A 86 -3.62 34.49 -2.43
C ASP A 86 -2.74 34.35 -3.69
N TRP A 87 -1.56 34.99 -3.70
CA TRP A 87 -0.57 34.89 -4.79
C TRP A 87 -0.10 33.44 -5.04
N LEU A 88 0.24 32.70 -3.99
CA LEU A 88 0.74 31.33 -4.15
C LEU A 88 -0.36 30.37 -4.64
N LEU A 89 -1.62 30.61 -4.25
CA LEU A 89 -2.77 29.88 -4.75
C LEU A 89 -3.06 30.20 -6.23
N GLU A 90 -2.94 31.46 -6.64
CA GLU A 90 -3.11 31.89 -8.03
C GLU A 90 -2.06 31.29 -8.97
N LEU A 91 -0.80 31.16 -8.52
CA LEU A 91 0.28 30.52 -9.28
C LEU A 91 0.09 29.01 -9.47
N ASN A 92 -0.78 28.39 -8.68
CA ASN A 92 -1.11 26.98 -8.81
C ASN A 92 -2.63 26.82 -9.00
N PRO A 93 -3.17 27.23 -10.17
CA PRO A 93 -4.61 27.17 -10.44
C PRO A 93 -5.12 25.73 -10.54
N LEU A 94 -4.21 24.75 -10.70
CA LEU A 94 -4.49 23.32 -10.56
C LEU A 94 -4.61 22.87 -9.10
N CYS A 95 -4.60 23.82 -8.15
CA CYS A 95 -5.04 23.61 -6.78
C CYS A 95 -6.30 22.75 -6.81
N VAL A 96 -6.30 21.78 -5.91
CA VAL A 96 -7.16 20.62 -6.00
C VAL A 96 -8.61 21.08 -6.08
N SER A 97 -9.18 21.04 -7.29
CA SER A 97 -10.60 21.29 -7.48
C SER A 97 -11.39 20.23 -6.71
N LYS A 98 -12.67 20.50 -6.43
CA LYS A 98 -13.53 19.44 -5.87
C LYS A 98 -13.51 18.18 -6.75
N ASP A 99 -13.34 18.34 -8.06
CA ASP A 99 -13.21 17.25 -9.01
C ASP A 99 -11.91 16.46 -8.82
N SER A 100 -10.78 17.12 -8.54
CA SER A 100 -9.54 16.42 -8.23
C SER A 100 -9.60 15.67 -6.89
N ILE A 101 -10.31 16.18 -5.86
CA ILE A 101 -10.57 15.41 -4.62
C ILE A 101 -11.37 14.13 -4.93
N LEU A 102 -12.38 14.25 -5.79
CA LEU A 102 -13.24 13.15 -6.22
C LEU A 102 -12.45 12.11 -7.02
N ASP A 103 -11.66 12.54 -8.00
CA ASP A 103 -10.80 11.66 -8.79
C ASP A 103 -9.81 10.90 -7.91
N ASP A 104 -9.19 11.58 -6.94
CA ASP A 104 -8.31 10.93 -5.96
C ASP A 104 -9.07 9.91 -5.13
N TYR A 105 -10.28 10.26 -4.67
CA TYR A 105 -11.12 9.38 -3.87
C TYR A 105 -11.54 8.12 -4.63
N ASP A 106 -11.88 8.27 -5.91
CA ASP A 106 -12.31 7.18 -6.78
C ASP A 106 -11.14 6.26 -7.17
N ARG A 107 -9.90 6.74 -7.08
CA ARG A 107 -8.70 5.90 -7.28
C ARG A 107 -8.16 5.31 -5.98
N LEU A 108 -8.66 5.77 -4.82
CA LEU A 108 -8.17 5.42 -3.50
C LEU A 108 -8.64 4.02 -3.06
N TYR A 109 -8.04 2.97 -3.61
CA TYR A 109 -8.26 1.59 -3.16
C TYR A 109 -7.02 1.03 -2.46
N GLN A 110 -7.24 0.09 -1.54
CA GLN A 110 -6.17 -0.74 -1.00
C GLN A 110 -5.54 -1.54 -2.15
N GLN A 111 -4.21 -1.49 -2.28
CA GLN A 111 -3.51 -2.21 -3.34
C GLN A 111 -3.41 -3.72 -3.01
N PRO A 112 -3.23 -4.61 -4.00
CA PRO A 112 -3.29 -6.06 -3.79
C PRO A 112 -2.35 -6.63 -2.70
N ASN A 113 -1.17 -6.03 -2.52
CA ASN A 113 -0.16 -6.48 -1.54
C ASN A 113 -0.01 -5.51 -0.35
N GLU A 114 -0.76 -4.41 -0.35
CA GLU A 114 -0.63 -3.36 0.66
C GLU A 114 -1.32 -3.73 1.97
N THR A 115 -0.66 -3.42 3.09
CA THR A 115 -1.25 -3.62 4.43
C THR A 115 -2.42 -2.68 4.65
N ALA A 116 -3.39 -3.09 5.46
CA ALA A 116 -4.50 -2.22 5.83
C ALA A 116 -4.00 -0.94 6.52
N GLN A 117 -2.89 -1.03 7.26
CA GLN A 117 -2.21 0.11 7.90
C GLN A 117 -1.71 1.14 6.88
N SER A 118 -0.97 0.69 5.86
CA SER A 118 -0.46 1.57 4.79
C SER A 118 -1.61 2.22 4.02
N PHE A 119 -2.63 1.43 3.69
CA PHE A 119 -3.83 1.95 3.05
C PHE A 119 -4.53 3.01 3.92
N PHE A 120 -4.70 2.75 5.22
CA PHE A 120 -5.33 3.68 6.13
C PHE A 120 -4.54 4.99 6.26
N GLN A 121 -3.21 4.96 6.20
CA GLN A 121 -2.40 6.18 6.17
C GLN A 121 -2.73 7.04 4.95
N ARG A 122 -2.75 6.46 3.74
CA ARG A 122 -3.15 7.17 2.52
C ARG A 122 -4.60 7.64 2.60
N PHE A 123 -5.48 6.84 3.19
CA PHE A 123 -6.87 7.22 3.41
C PHE A 123 -6.96 8.45 4.31
N ARG A 124 -6.24 8.49 5.43
CA ARG A 124 -6.17 9.65 6.33
C ARG A 124 -5.62 10.90 5.65
N GLU A 125 -4.58 10.75 4.84
CA GLU A 125 -4.03 11.87 4.05
C GLU A 125 -5.10 12.46 3.13
N TRP A 126 -5.87 11.60 2.45
CA TRP A 126 -7.02 12.03 1.65
C TRP A 126 -8.14 12.64 2.51
N GLN A 127 -8.47 12.09 3.69
CA GLN A 127 -9.49 12.66 4.59
C GLN A 127 -9.12 14.09 5.03
N HIS A 128 -7.85 14.33 5.34
CA HIS A 128 -7.34 15.66 5.65
C HIS A 128 -7.46 16.60 4.44
N LYS A 129 -7.13 16.11 3.24
CA LYS A 129 -7.32 16.83 1.98
C LYS A 129 -8.78 17.21 1.78
N ALA A 130 -9.70 16.24 1.84
CA ALA A 130 -11.14 16.45 1.72
C ALA A 130 -11.66 17.51 2.72
N LYS A 131 -11.23 17.44 3.99
CA LYS A 131 -11.60 18.42 5.02
C LYS A 131 -11.15 19.85 4.67
N ASN A 132 -9.94 20.02 4.16
CA ASN A 132 -9.40 21.34 3.78
C ASN A 132 -10.18 22.01 2.64
N TYR A 133 -10.86 21.22 1.81
CA TYR A 133 -11.68 21.70 0.68
C TYR A 133 -13.18 21.59 0.94
N GLY A 134 -13.60 21.24 2.16
CA GLY A 134 -15.02 21.11 2.52
C GLY A 134 -15.73 20.01 1.75
N PHE A 135 -15.02 18.95 1.37
CA PHE A 135 -15.59 17.80 0.68
C PHE A 135 -16.23 16.84 1.69
N HIS A 136 -17.51 16.54 1.48
CA HIS A 136 -18.29 15.64 2.34
C HIS A 136 -18.28 14.22 1.78
N TYR A 137 -18.06 13.24 2.65
CA TYR A 137 -18.10 11.81 2.33
C TYR A 137 -18.54 11.03 3.57
N GLU A 138 -19.00 9.80 3.37
CA GLU A 138 -19.30 8.89 4.47
C GLU A 138 -18.03 8.08 4.79
N ALA A 139 -17.50 8.23 6.00
CA ALA A 139 -16.20 7.70 6.36
C ALA A 139 -16.18 6.17 6.49
N SER A 140 -17.22 5.58 7.07
CA SER A 140 -17.22 4.15 7.43
C SER A 140 -17.37 3.25 6.21
N SER A 141 -18.45 3.41 5.45
CA SER A 141 -18.67 2.79 4.15
C SER A 141 -17.63 3.22 3.13
N GLY A 142 -17.19 4.48 3.13
CA GLY A 142 -16.14 4.97 2.25
C GLY A 142 -14.84 4.19 2.42
N PHE A 143 -14.39 4.01 3.66
CA PHE A 143 -13.20 3.21 3.99
C PHE A 143 -13.40 1.73 3.67
N VAL A 144 -14.49 1.13 4.17
CA VAL A 144 -14.74 -0.32 4.02
C VAL A 144 -14.88 -0.74 2.57
N THR A 145 -15.55 0.05 1.73
CA THR A 145 -15.75 -0.28 0.30
C THR A 145 -14.44 -0.32 -0.50
N ARG A 146 -13.42 0.41 -0.04
CA ARG A 146 -12.09 0.56 -0.66
C ARG A 146 -11.06 -0.46 -0.19
N LEU A 147 -11.39 -1.29 0.80
CA LEU A 147 -10.55 -2.41 1.24
C LEU A 147 -10.54 -3.53 0.19
N ASN A 148 -9.47 -4.33 0.23
CA ASN A 148 -9.33 -5.54 -0.56
C ASN A 148 -10.51 -6.49 -0.32
N ARG A 149 -10.96 -7.20 -1.37
CA ARG A 149 -12.21 -7.98 -1.36
C ARG A 149 -12.38 -8.85 -0.09
N GLY A 150 -11.38 -9.63 0.28
CA GLY A 150 -11.47 -10.52 1.45
C GLY A 150 -11.65 -9.77 2.77
N LEU A 151 -10.85 -8.72 2.97
CA LEU A 151 -10.90 -7.89 4.17
C LEU A 151 -12.20 -7.07 4.23
N LYS A 152 -12.63 -6.51 3.10
CA LYS A 152 -13.90 -5.79 2.96
C LYS A 152 -15.09 -6.63 3.42
N GLU A 153 -15.24 -7.85 2.90
CA GLU A 153 -16.37 -8.70 3.26
C GLU A 153 -16.32 -9.12 4.73
N LYS A 154 -15.12 -9.38 5.27
CA LYS A 154 -14.93 -9.68 6.69
C LYS A 154 -15.36 -8.53 7.60
N VAL A 155 -14.88 -7.32 7.32
CA VAL A 155 -15.22 -6.11 8.11
C VAL A 155 -16.70 -5.77 7.98
N LYS A 156 -17.29 -5.85 6.77
CA LYS A 156 -18.74 -5.67 6.58
C LYS A 156 -19.56 -6.64 7.42
N GLY A 157 -19.14 -7.91 7.50
CA GLY A 157 -19.78 -8.92 8.33
C GLY A 157 -19.78 -8.54 9.81
N ILE A 158 -18.62 -8.12 10.34
CA ILE A 158 -18.48 -7.68 11.74
C ILE A 158 -19.36 -6.46 12.03
N VAL A 159 -19.29 -5.44 11.17
CA VAL A 159 -20.12 -4.23 11.30
C VAL A 159 -21.61 -4.55 11.29
N ALA A 160 -22.05 -5.48 10.43
CA ALA A 160 -23.44 -5.89 10.36
C ALA A 160 -23.89 -6.68 11.60
N VAL A 161 -23.03 -7.51 12.18
CA VAL A 161 -23.32 -8.23 13.44
C VAL A 161 -23.49 -7.26 14.59
N GLU A 162 -22.55 -6.33 14.78
CA GLU A 162 -22.58 -5.36 15.87
C GLU A 162 -23.76 -4.38 15.74
N ARG A 163 -24.11 -4.00 14.50
CA ARG A 163 -25.35 -3.24 14.24
C ARG A 163 -26.60 -3.99 14.70
N ARG A 164 -26.70 -5.31 14.43
CA ARG A 164 -27.84 -6.13 14.89
C ARG A 164 -27.89 -6.31 16.40
N ARG A 165 -26.74 -6.21 17.08
CA ARG A 165 -26.63 -6.25 18.54
C ARG A 165 -27.03 -4.94 19.23
N GLY A 166 -27.31 -3.89 18.46
CA GLY A 166 -27.62 -2.56 19.00
C GLY A 166 -26.38 -1.75 19.39
N THR A 167 -25.19 -2.21 19.05
CA THR A 167 -23.89 -1.59 19.37
C THR A 167 -23.15 -1.21 18.08
N PRO A 168 -23.65 -0.25 17.28
CA PRO A 168 -23.02 0.11 16.02
C PRO A 168 -21.59 0.61 16.24
N LEU A 169 -20.65 0.07 15.46
CA LEU A 169 -19.24 0.45 15.53
C LEU A 169 -19.04 1.88 15.03
N SER A 170 -18.26 2.66 15.77
CA SER A 170 -17.71 3.94 15.33
C SER A 170 -16.69 3.76 14.20
N PHE A 171 -16.37 4.84 13.49
CA PHE A 171 -15.34 4.81 12.44
C PHE A 171 -14.00 4.28 12.95
N ASP A 172 -13.54 4.75 14.12
CA ASP A 172 -12.27 4.32 14.70
C ASP A 172 -12.28 2.83 15.04
N GLN A 173 -13.40 2.30 15.57
CA GLN A 173 -13.56 0.88 15.83
C GLN A 173 -13.55 0.05 14.53
N ILE A 174 -14.15 0.56 13.45
CA ILE A 174 -14.13 -0.09 12.13
C ILE A 174 -12.70 -0.16 11.59
N VAL A 175 -11.93 0.92 11.73
CA VAL A 175 -10.53 0.95 11.32
C VAL A 175 -9.73 -0.07 12.12
N VAL A 176 -9.82 -0.04 13.46
CA VAL A 176 -9.12 -1.01 14.33
C VAL A 176 -9.46 -2.44 13.93
N THR A 177 -10.75 -2.74 13.73
CA THR A 177 -11.21 -4.06 13.27
C THR A 177 -10.54 -4.47 11.95
N ALA A 178 -10.45 -3.55 10.97
CA ALA A 178 -9.82 -3.84 9.69
C ALA A 178 -8.30 -4.10 9.83
N LEU A 179 -7.62 -3.35 10.70
CA LEU A 179 -6.18 -3.52 10.96
C LEU A 179 -5.88 -4.86 11.63
N GLU A 180 -6.65 -5.23 12.65
CA GLU A 180 -6.49 -6.49 13.38
C GLU A 180 -6.77 -7.72 12.50
N GLU A 181 -7.79 -7.65 11.64
CA GLU A 181 -8.11 -8.72 10.70
C GLU A 181 -7.05 -8.88 9.61
N ASP A 182 -6.50 -7.78 9.06
CA ASP A 182 -5.38 -7.83 8.10
C ASP A 182 -4.11 -8.42 8.75
N GLN A 183 -3.78 -7.98 9.96
CA GLN A 183 -2.64 -8.51 10.71
C GLN A 183 -2.80 -10.00 11.01
N SER A 184 -3.99 -10.40 11.47
CA SER A 184 -4.32 -11.81 11.76
C SER A 184 -4.22 -12.68 10.51
N TYR A 185 -4.74 -12.21 9.37
CA TYR A 185 -4.64 -12.92 8.10
C TYR A 185 -3.17 -13.12 7.69
N ARG A 186 -2.38 -12.05 7.71
CA ARG A 186 -0.96 -12.07 7.33
C ARG A 186 -0.13 -13.00 8.23
N LEU A 187 -0.35 -12.96 9.55
CA LEU A 187 0.33 -13.86 10.49
C LEU A 187 -0.04 -15.34 10.25
N ARG A 188 -1.32 -15.65 9.99
CA ARG A 188 -1.74 -17.02 9.66
C ARG A 188 -1.10 -17.51 8.36
N THR A 189 -1.06 -16.67 7.33
CA THR A 189 -0.42 -17.01 6.05
C THR A 189 1.09 -17.21 6.23
N ALA A 190 1.78 -16.35 6.99
CA ALA A 190 3.20 -16.50 7.28
C ALA A 190 3.50 -17.79 8.05
N ASN A 191 2.74 -18.08 9.11
CA ASN A 191 2.89 -19.29 9.92
C ASN A 191 2.61 -20.57 9.11
N SER A 192 1.64 -20.54 8.20
CA SER A 192 1.37 -21.65 7.28
C SER A 192 2.54 -21.91 6.33
N MET A 193 3.27 -20.87 5.91
CA MET A 193 4.46 -21.01 5.05
C MET A 193 5.66 -21.54 5.83
N SER A 194 5.81 -21.18 7.12
CA SER A 194 6.88 -21.70 7.99
C SER A 194 6.65 -23.14 8.47
N ALA A 195 5.39 -23.55 8.66
CA ALA A 195 5.03 -24.90 9.10
C ALA A 195 5.28 -25.98 8.02
N GLY A 196 5.20 -25.61 6.73
CA GLY A 196 5.46 -26.51 5.61
C GLY A 196 6.93 -26.99 5.49
N SER A 197 7.87 -26.37 6.22
CA SER A 197 9.29 -26.73 6.15
C SER A 197 9.75 -27.73 7.22
N ARG A 198 8.94 -28.07 8.24
CA ARG A 198 9.40 -28.85 9.41
C ARG A 198 9.06 -30.34 9.38
N GLN A 199 8.38 -30.86 8.37
CA GLN A 199 7.90 -32.26 8.39
C GLN A 199 8.87 -33.33 7.85
N ASN A 200 10.10 -32.99 7.45
CA ASN A 200 11.03 -33.97 6.86
C ASN A 200 12.21 -34.43 7.74
N LYS A 201 12.17 -34.23 9.06
CA LYS A 201 13.22 -34.76 9.96
C LYS A 201 12.61 -35.72 10.99
N ARG A 202 12.24 -36.92 10.54
CA ARG A 202 12.03 -38.07 11.42
C ARG A 202 13.41 -38.62 11.77
N SER A 203 13.80 -38.45 13.03
CA SER A 203 14.98 -39.03 13.64
C SER A 203 14.88 -40.56 13.63
N SER A 204 15.94 -41.24 13.22
CA SER A 204 16.11 -42.68 13.43
C SER A 204 17.44 -42.91 14.14
N GLU A 205 17.36 -43.22 15.44
CA GLU A 205 18.46 -43.82 16.20
C GLU A 205 18.59 -45.31 15.85
N SER A 206 19.86 -45.72 15.75
CA SER A 206 20.56 -46.97 15.35
C SER A 206 20.11 -48.27 16.11
N PRO A 207 20.64 -49.51 15.85
CA PRO A 207 21.92 -49.82 15.19
C PRO A 207 22.09 -51.10 14.32
N ASP A 208 23.23 -51.07 13.63
CA ASP A 208 24.21 -52.14 13.36
C ASP A 208 24.20 -53.07 12.11
N ALA A 209 25.42 -53.13 11.57
CA ALA A 209 26.13 -54.19 10.86
C ALA A 209 25.65 -54.81 9.52
N SER A 210 26.40 -54.41 8.48
CA SER A 210 27.11 -55.30 7.53
C SER A 210 26.42 -55.71 6.23
N THR A 211 26.91 -55.17 5.11
CA THR A 211 27.71 -55.87 4.08
C THR A 211 27.49 -55.28 2.68
N SER A 212 28.52 -54.58 2.19
CA SER A 212 29.05 -54.54 0.82
C SER A 212 28.15 -54.75 -0.40
N LYS A 213 28.02 -53.68 -1.21
CA LYS A 213 28.33 -53.57 -2.67
C LYS A 213 27.28 -52.71 -3.40
N ARG A 214 27.76 -51.57 -3.94
CA ARG A 214 27.05 -50.80 -4.98
C ARG A 214 27.00 -51.64 -6.28
N PRO A 215 26.02 -51.40 -7.16
CA PRO A 215 26.24 -50.38 -8.18
C PRO A 215 25.07 -49.43 -8.40
N ALA A 216 25.40 -48.33 -9.09
CA ALA A 216 24.51 -47.28 -9.52
C ALA A 216 23.42 -47.78 -10.49
N GLY A 217 22.24 -47.16 -10.44
CA GLY A 217 21.26 -47.26 -11.52
C GLY A 217 19.81 -47.11 -11.09
N SER A 218 19.23 -45.94 -11.39
CA SER A 218 17.81 -45.74 -11.69
C SER A 218 16.78 -46.08 -10.59
N GLY A 219 16.56 -45.10 -9.70
CA GLY A 219 15.44 -45.10 -8.75
C GLY A 219 14.10 -44.88 -9.44
N THR A 220 13.50 -45.97 -9.91
CA THR A 220 12.03 -46.13 -9.91
C THR A 220 11.58 -46.41 -8.46
N LYS A 221 10.31 -46.06 -8.16
CA LYS A 221 9.58 -46.05 -6.86
C LYS A 221 9.47 -44.61 -6.33
N ASP A 222 8.31 -43.96 -6.33
CA ASP A 222 7.00 -44.46 -5.89
C ASP A 222 5.86 -44.10 -6.86
N ALA A 223 5.42 -45.08 -7.65
CA ALA A 223 4.18 -45.03 -8.42
C ALA A 223 2.97 -45.53 -7.61
N SER A 224 3.16 -45.83 -6.32
CA SER A 224 2.16 -46.49 -5.47
C SER A 224 1.20 -45.51 -4.77
N THR A 225 1.51 -44.21 -4.72
CA THR A 225 0.74 -43.23 -3.95
C THR A 225 -0.04 -42.22 -4.80
N ARG A 226 0.10 -42.28 -6.13
CA ARG A 226 -0.58 -41.35 -7.05
C ARG A 226 -1.68 -42.07 -7.79
N ALA A 227 -2.89 -41.52 -7.72
CA ALA A 227 -4.01 -41.94 -8.56
C ALA A 227 -3.65 -41.83 -10.05
N CYS A 228 -4.03 -42.84 -10.83
CA CYS A 228 -3.85 -42.87 -12.26
C CYS A 228 -4.52 -41.65 -12.92
N TYR A 229 -3.80 -40.88 -13.73
CA TYR A 229 -4.38 -39.71 -14.38
C TYR A 229 -5.36 -40.06 -15.52
N ASN A 230 -5.45 -41.34 -15.91
CA ASN A 230 -6.44 -41.83 -16.86
C ASN A 230 -7.78 -42.17 -16.19
N CYS A 231 -7.77 -43.06 -15.18
CA CYS A 231 -9.00 -43.59 -14.55
C CYS A 231 -9.22 -43.16 -13.09
N GLY A 232 -8.26 -42.48 -12.47
CA GLY A 232 -8.35 -42.02 -11.09
C GLY A 232 -8.12 -43.07 -10.00
N LYS A 233 -7.92 -44.35 -10.37
CA LYS A 233 -7.62 -45.45 -9.42
C LYS A 233 -6.14 -45.48 -9.05
N ASP A 234 -5.82 -45.86 -7.83
CA ASP A 234 -4.46 -46.08 -7.34
C ASP A 234 -3.89 -47.45 -7.78
N GLY A 235 -2.60 -47.69 -7.47
CA GLY A 235 -1.90 -48.93 -7.82
C GLY A 235 -1.27 -48.99 -9.22
N HIS A 236 -1.52 -48.01 -10.10
CA HIS A 236 -0.86 -47.89 -11.41
C HIS A 236 -0.80 -46.44 -11.92
N LEU A 237 0.09 -46.17 -12.87
CA LEU A 237 0.16 -44.90 -13.61
C LEU A 237 -0.60 -44.99 -14.94
N SER A 238 -0.95 -43.85 -15.54
CA SER A 238 -1.68 -43.79 -16.83
C SER A 238 -1.02 -44.60 -17.96
N SER A 239 0.29 -44.80 -17.92
CA SER A 239 1.03 -45.61 -18.89
C SER A 239 0.80 -47.12 -18.76
N LYS A 240 0.35 -47.60 -17.59
CA LYS A 240 0.04 -49.01 -17.29
C LYS A 240 -1.44 -49.20 -16.92
N CYS A 241 -2.32 -48.31 -17.39
CA CYS A 241 -3.75 -48.38 -17.12
C CYS A 241 -4.41 -49.48 -17.96
N PRO A 242 -5.18 -50.40 -17.36
CA PRO A 242 -5.91 -51.43 -18.11
C PRO A 242 -7.18 -50.89 -18.80
N GLU A 243 -7.63 -49.69 -18.42
CA GLU A 243 -8.79 -49.02 -19.03
C GLU A 243 -8.38 -48.22 -20.29
N PRO A 244 -9.28 -48.08 -21.29
CA PRO A 244 -9.00 -47.31 -22.49
C PRO A 244 -8.62 -45.85 -22.14
N LYS A 245 -7.72 -45.27 -22.94
CA LYS A 245 -7.23 -43.90 -22.72
C LYS A 245 -8.36 -42.90 -22.96
N THR A 246 -8.58 -42.02 -21.97
CA THR A 246 -9.53 -40.92 -22.10
C THR A 246 -9.03 -39.88 -23.10
N ALA A 247 -9.96 -39.12 -23.70
CA ALA A 247 -9.63 -38.05 -24.64
C ALA A 247 -8.66 -37.00 -24.04
N LYS A 248 -8.72 -36.79 -22.71
CA LYS A 248 -7.81 -35.90 -21.98
C LYS A 248 -6.40 -36.47 -21.91
N GLN A 249 -6.26 -37.77 -21.65
CA GLN A 249 -4.97 -38.46 -21.61
C GLN A 249 -4.31 -38.52 -23.00
N LEU A 250 -5.08 -38.79 -24.05
CA LEU A 250 -4.59 -38.79 -25.44
C LEU A 250 -4.03 -37.42 -25.85
N LYS A 251 -4.71 -36.32 -25.49
CA LYS A 251 -4.22 -34.95 -25.75
C LYS A 251 -2.95 -34.60 -24.97
N TYR A 252 -2.78 -35.17 -23.78
CA TYR A 252 -1.57 -34.96 -22.98
C TYR A 252 -0.36 -35.68 -23.56
N GLU A 253 -0.56 -36.94 -23.99
CA GLU A 253 0.48 -37.75 -24.62
C GLU A 253 0.93 -37.18 -25.96
N SER A 254 0.00 -36.70 -26.80
CA SER A 254 0.34 -36.05 -28.08
C SER A 254 1.14 -34.76 -27.89
N LYS A 255 0.81 -33.94 -26.88
CA LYS A 255 1.59 -32.75 -26.52
C LYS A 255 2.99 -33.08 -26.01
N ARG A 256 3.15 -34.16 -25.24
CA ARG A 256 4.49 -34.59 -24.77
C ARG A 256 5.34 -35.17 -25.90
N ALA A 257 4.74 -35.96 -26.79
CA ALA A 257 5.43 -36.48 -27.97
C ALA A 257 5.95 -35.34 -28.88
N ALA A 258 5.16 -34.29 -29.07
CA ALA A 258 5.57 -33.10 -29.83
C ALA A 258 6.69 -32.28 -29.16
N GLY A 259 6.83 -32.37 -27.83
CA GLY A 259 7.86 -31.64 -27.07
C GLY A 259 9.21 -32.37 -26.95
N ASP A 260 9.25 -33.68 -27.20
CA ASP A 260 10.45 -34.51 -27.03
C ASP A 260 11.32 -34.58 -28.30
N SER A 261 10.73 -34.33 -29.48
CA SER A 261 11.45 -34.29 -30.76
C SER A 261 12.40 -33.09 -30.93
N GLY A 262 12.41 -32.14 -29.99
CA GLY A 262 13.25 -30.93 -30.03
C GLY A 262 14.56 -31.01 -29.23
N LYS A 263 14.89 -32.16 -28.62
CA LYS A 263 16.00 -32.26 -27.66
C LYS A 263 17.17 -33.18 -28.06
N SER A 264 17.35 -33.44 -29.35
CA SER A 264 18.45 -34.27 -29.84
C SER A 264 19.08 -33.74 -31.14
N LEU A 265 19.55 -32.50 -31.15
CA LEU A 265 20.59 -32.02 -32.09
C LEU A 265 21.42 -30.95 -31.37
N ASN A 266 22.45 -31.40 -30.66
CA ASN A 266 23.68 -30.67 -30.35
C ASN A 266 24.58 -31.65 -29.58
N ALA A 267 25.29 -32.48 -30.33
CA ALA A 267 26.48 -33.21 -29.92
C ALA A 267 27.46 -33.15 -31.10
#